data_AF-A0A815R074-F1
#
_entry.id   AF-A0A815R074-F1
#
_cell.length_a   1.000
_cell.length_b   1.000
_cell.length_c   1.000
_cell.angle_alpha   90.00
_cell.angle_beta   90.00
_cell.angle_gamma   90.00
#
_symmetry.space_group_name_H-M   'P 1'
#
loop_
_entity.id
_entity.type
_entity.pdbx_description
1 polymer ?
#
loop_
_entity_poly.entity_id
_entity_poly.type
_entity_poly.pdbx_seq_one_letter_code
_entity_poly.pdbx_strand_id
1 'polypeptide(L)'
;NAGMRKDFIRTEEEKQRRKQRLEENRSISLKRSSISESTNSSLTSPPAHVVPKSESHTESFDDIDRLLMDMNKDDNNIFHESDDLNEIEDMLFGTLPIDDWLTIENVRSIFVSNFQNNQPQSNDNNNNNDDVTDHDSALVVWSHWASKIGLQLINFFGQIDEFEKLNDEDRFLLVKFNMFSLFPIFKCYIYKTADEYYLSEKNKREEGHCRPLQACSSRERIHENFQNIMLSLFPMTEQDPVLFSLIMLIFIFSQGLAMNENQPPLKDELVVHRAQNHYIKLLWNYLINKKGETYTYKYFNELLLIIFRIQIVSNESREYFRKQFIASNAMDKMAPLMQTFLNIS
;
A
#
# COMPACT_ATOMS: atom_id res chain seq x y z
N ASN A 1 0.08 43.37 7.11
CA ASN A 1 1.26 43.24 6.23
C ASN A 1 1.87 41.85 6.37
N ALA A 2 1.33 40.88 5.65
CA ALA A 2 1.86 39.51 5.58
C ALA A 2 2.64 39.36 4.26
N GLY A 3 3.97 39.24 4.36
CA GLY A 3 4.83 39.02 3.21
C GLY A 3 4.78 37.56 2.78
N MET A 4 4.17 37.27 1.63
CA MET A 4 4.32 35.98 0.97
C MET A 4 5.77 35.83 0.48
N ARG A 5 6.48 34.80 0.97
CA ARG A 5 7.81 34.42 0.47
C ARG A 5 7.68 34.00 -1.00
N LYS A 6 8.46 34.65 -1.87
CA LYS A 6 8.49 34.46 -3.34
C LYS A 6 9.39 33.30 -3.80
N ASP A 7 9.81 32.42 -2.90
CA ASP A 7 10.92 31.49 -3.18
C ASP A 7 10.48 30.17 -3.86
N PHE A 8 9.24 30.07 -4.35
CA PHE A 8 8.72 28.85 -4.98
C PHE A 8 8.51 28.90 -6.50
N ILE A 9 9.01 29.95 -7.17
CA ILE A 9 9.10 29.94 -8.62
C ILE A 9 10.42 29.24 -8.98
N ARG A 10 10.36 27.92 -9.23
CA ARG A 10 11.46 27.21 -9.88
C ARG A 10 11.82 27.96 -11.15
N THR A 11 13.08 28.39 -11.23
CA THR A 11 13.59 29.07 -12.42
C THR A 11 13.44 28.14 -13.63
N GLU A 12 13.18 28.70 -14.82
CA GLU A 12 13.08 27.88 -16.03
C GLU A 12 14.35 27.06 -16.31
N GLU A 13 15.49 27.54 -15.83
CA GLU A 13 16.76 26.82 -15.87
C GLU A 13 16.70 25.52 -15.05
N GLU A 14 16.08 25.53 -13.88
CA GLU A 14 15.97 24.34 -13.03
C GLU A 14 14.98 23.31 -13.60
N LYS A 15 13.92 23.77 -14.26
CA LYS A 15 13.02 22.90 -15.03
C LYS A 15 13.73 22.25 -16.20
N GLN A 16 14.56 22.99 -16.94
CA GLN A 16 15.34 22.46 -18.06
C GLN A 16 16.40 21.45 -17.60
N ARG A 17 17.12 21.72 -16.50
CA ARG A 17 18.10 20.77 -15.92
C ARG A 17 17.43 19.47 -15.49
N ARG A 18 16.23 19.54 -14.91
CA ARG A 18 15.47 18.34 -14.52
C ARG A 18 15.01 17.54 -15.74
N LYS A 19 14.57 18.21 -16.81
CA LYS A 19 14.20 17.57 -18.09
C LYS A 19 15.38 16.85 -18.74
N GLN A 20 16.57 17.46 -18.76
CA GLN A 20 17.79 16.83 -19.30
C GLN A 20 18.17 15.55 -18.53
N ARG A 21 18.13 15.57 -17.20
CA ARG A 21 18.44 14.38 -16.38
C ARG A 21 17.47 13.22 -16.65
N LEU A 22 16.20 13.52 -16.92
CA LEU A 22 15.21 12.50 -17.26
C LEU A 22 15.49 11.87 -18.63
N GLU A 23 15.86 12.67 -19.63
CA GLU A 23 16.20 12.17 -20.97
C GLU A 23 17.48 11.32 -20.97
N GLU A 24 18.48 11.71 -20.17
CA GLU A 24 19.70 10.92 -19.94
C GLU A 24 19.39 9.57 -19.29
N ASN A 25 18.55 9.55 -18.26
CA ASN A 25 18.12 8.31 -17.60
C ASN A 25 17.34 7.39 -18.57
N ARG A 26 16.50 7.96 -19.43
CA ARG A 26 15.76 7.22 -20.47
C ARG A 26 16.70 6.58 -21.49
N SER A 27 17.73 7.32 -21.90
CA SER A 27 18.77 6.84 -22.83
C SER A 27 19.62 5.71 -22.22
N ILE A 28 19.91 5.77 -20.92
CA ILE A 28 20.63 4.71 -20.20
C ILE A 28 19.77 3.45 -20.10
N SER A 29 18.47 3.59 -19.83
CA SER A 29 17.54 2.45 -19.76
C SER A 29 17.43 1.72 -21.11
N LEU A 30 17.28 2.46 -22.22
CA LEU A 30 17.21 1.89 -23.56
C LEU A 30 18.50 1.14 -23.95
N LYS A 31 19.67 1.69 -23.59
CA LYS A 31 20.95 1.01 -23.81
C LYS A 31 21.06 -0.31 -23.04
N ARG A 32 20.54 -0.38 -21.81
CA ARG A 32 20.55 -1.63 -21.02
C ARG A 32 19.64 -2.69 -21.66
N SER A 33 18.47 -2.31 -22.15
CA SER A 33 17.54 -3.21 -22.84
C SER A 33 18.15 -3.81 -24.13
N SER A 34 18.88 -2.99 -24.91
CA SER A 34 19.56 -3.48 -26.12
C SER A 34 20.74 -4.43 -25.85
N ILE A 35 21.34 -4.36 -24.66
CA ILE A 35 22.45 -5.27 -24.29
C ILE A 35 21.89 -6.64 -23.87
N SER A 36 20.75 -6.68 -23.18
CA SER A 36 20.13 -7.95 -22.72
C SER A 36 19.67 -8.86 -23.87
N GLU A 37 19.23 -8.31 -25.00
CA GLU A 37 18.78 -9.12 -26.15
C GLU A 37 19.94 -9.82 -26.89
N SER A 38 21.17 -9.34 -26.75
CA SER A 38 22.34 -9.91 -27.44
C SER A 38 22.95 -11.15 -26.75
N THR A 39 22.47 -11.53 -25.56
CA THR A 39 23.12 -12.56 -24.72
C THR A 39 22.40 -13.91 -24.66
N ASN A 40 21.23 -14.05 -25.31
CA ASN A 40 20.39 -15.26 -25.18
C ASN A 40 20.29 -16.12 -26.46
N SER A 41 21.38 -16.25 -27.23
CA SER A 41 21.42 -17.12 -28.43
C SER A 41 22.38 -18.31 -28.29
N SER A 42 22.38 -19.03 -27.17
CA SER A 42 22.99 -20.37 -27.11
C SER A 42 22.68 -21.10 -25.80
N LEU A 43 21.58 -21.84 -25.73
CA LEU A 43 21.46 -22.96 -24.80
C LEU A 43 20.55 -24.04 -25.37
N THR A 44 21.18 -25.20 -25.57
CA THR A 44 20.63 -26.46 -26.07
C THR A 44 19.73 -27.14 -25.04
N SER A 45 18.59 -27.65 -25.49
CA SER A 45 17.56 -28.33 -24.73
C SER A 45 18.03 -29.67 -24.12
N PRO A 46 17.66 -30.01 -22.86
CA PRO A 46 17.78 -31.37 -22.33
C PRO A 46 16.51 -32.20 -22.56
N PRO A 47 16.62 -33.55 -22.53
CA PRO A 47 15.55 -34.46 -22.94
C PRO A 47 14.49 -34.69 -21.84
N ALA A 48 13.28 -34.99 -22.30
CA ALA A 48 12.08 -35.17 -21.51
C ALA A 48 12.12 -36.40 -20.58
N HIS A 49 11.85 -36.18 -19.29
CA HIS A 49 11.55 -37.23 -18.32
C HIS A 49 10.03 -37.39 -18.18
N VAL A 50 9.55 -38.60 -18.45
CA VAL A 50 8.17 -39.05 -18.28
C VAL A 50 7.90 -39.30 -16.79
N VAL A 51 6.84 -38.70 -16.24
CA VAL A 51 6.33 -38.93 -14.88
C VAL A 51 4.85 -39.33 -14.96
N PRO A 52 4.36 -40.26 -14.11
CA PRO A 52 3.05 -40.90 -14.27
C PRO A 52 1.91 -40.04 -13.73
N LYS A 53 0.74 -40.17 -14.37
CA LYS A 53 -0.54 -39.59 -13.96
C LYS A 53 -1.06 -40.27 -12.68
N SER A 54 -1.36 -39.47 -11.67
CA SER A 54 -2.26 -39.85 -10.57
C SER A 54 -3.56 -39.06 -10.72
N GLU A 55 -4.66 -39.80 -10.87
CA GLU A 55 -6.02 -39.28 -10.95
C GLU A 55 -6.49 -38.80 -9.56
N SER A 56 -7.06 -37.60 -9.49
CA SER A 56 -7.86 -37.16 -8.36
C SER A 56 -9.09 -36.42 -8.85
N HIS A 57 -10.25 -36.98 -8.52
CA HIS A 57 -11.57 -36.40 -8.69
C HIS A 57 -11.66 -35.02 -8.02
N THR A 58 -12.10 -34.02 -8.79
CA THR A 58 -12.58 -32.73 -8.27
C THR A 58 -14.00 -32.53 -8.75
N GLU A 59 -14.88 -32.22 -7.80
CA GLU A 59 -16.30 -31.97 -8.00
C GLU A 59 -16.52 -30.60 -8.67
N SER A 60 -17.56 -30.59 -9.50
CA SER A 60 -17.97 -29.58 -10.48
C SER A 60 -18.35 -28.23 -9.86
N PHE A 61 -17.80 -27.15 -10.42
CA PHE A 61 -18.23 -25.75 -10.21
C PHE A 61 -18.63 -25.09 -11.54
N ASP A 62 -19.20 -25.86 -12.47
CA ASP A 62 -19.42 -25.45 -13.88
C ASP A 62 -20.75 -24.70 -14.16
N ASP A 63 -21.54 -24.33 -13.15
CA ASP A 63 -22.89 -23.77 -13.38
C ASP A 63 -22.99 -22.23 -13.35
N ILE A 64 -21.91 -21.50 -13.06
CA ILE A 64 -21.94 -20.01 -13.03
C ILE A 64 -21.48 -19.40 -14.37
N ASP A 65 -20.60 -20.06 -15.12
CA ASP A 65 -20.07 -19.52 -16.39
C ASP A 65 -21.05 -19.63 -17.57
N ARG A 66 -22.11 -20.45 -17.45
CA ARG A 66 -23.16 -20.56 -18.50
C ARG A 66 -24.17 -19.42 -18.49
N LEU A 67 -24.30 -18.66 -17.40
CA LEU A 67 -25.30 -17.58 -17.29
C LEU A 67 -24.83 -16.22 -17.85
N LEU A 68 -23.57 -16.09 -18.25
CA LEU A 68 -23.01 -14.86 -18.81
C LEU A 68 -22.80 -14.89 -20.34
N MET A 69 -23.08 -16.02 -21.02
CA MET A 69 -22.80 -16.16 -22.46
C MET A 69 -24.00 -15.93 -23.40
N ASP A 70 -25.22 -15.76 -22.90
CA ASP A 70 -26.44 -15.70 -23.74
C ASP A 70 -27.00 -14.28 -24.01
N MET A 71 -26.27 -13.20 -23.72
CA MET A 71 -26.77 -11.82 -23.94
C MET A 71 -26.07 -11.01 -25.05
N ASN A 72 -25.45 -11.63 -26.06
CA ASN A 72 -24.93 -10.84 -27.19
C ASN A 72 -24.94 -11.61 -28.52
N LYS A 73 -26.13 -11.80 -29.08
CA LYS A 73 -26.31 -12.03 -30.51
C LYS A 73 -27.59 -11.33 -30.96
N ASP A 74 -27.41 -10.16 -31.58
CA ASP A 74 -28.01 -9.78 -32.86
C ASP A 74 -27.90 -8.25 -32.99
N ASP A 75 -26.95 -7.80 -33.82
CA ASP A 75 -27.16 -6.75 -34.83
C ASP A 75 -25.83 -6.33 -35.47
N ASN A 76 -25.57 -6.89 -36.65
CA ASN A 76 -24.58 -6.40 -37.61
C ASN A 76 -25.34 -5.82 -38.80
N ASN A 77 -25.29 -4.49 -39.02
CA ASN A 77 -24.74 -3.92 -40.25
C ASN A 77 -24.88 -2.38 -40.33
N ILE A 78 -23.88 -1.76 -40.98
CA ILE A 78 -23.79 -0.37 -41.51
C ILE A 78 -23.10 0.64 -40.60
N PHE A 79 -21.78 0.82 -40.79
CA PHE A 79 -21.07 2.09 -41.07
C PHE A 79 -19.56 1.82 -41.18
N HIS A 80 -18.99 1.98 -42.39
CA HIS A 80 -17.55 1.88 -42.66
C HIS A 80 -16.99 3.31 -42.85
N GLU A 81 -16.77 4.01 -41.74
CA GLU A 81 -16.05 5.29 -41.69
C GLU A 81 -15.44 5.57 -40.29
N SER A 82 -15.21 4.53 -39.49
CA SER A 82 -14.74 4.63 -38.09
C SER A 82 -13.32 4.08 -37.85
N ASP A 83 -12.66 3.51 -38.87
CA ASP A 83 -11.36 2.84 -38.68
C ASP A 83 -10.20 3.82 -38.41
N ASP A 84 -10.31 5.08 -38.82
CA ASP A 84 -9.27 6.11 -38.57
C ASP A 84 -9.41 6.84 -37.21
N LEU A 85 -10.54 6.72 -36.50
CA LEU A 85 -10.73 7.35 -35.17
C LEU A 85 -10.35 6.41 -34.02
N ASN A 86 -10.49 5.09 -34.19
CA ASN A 86 -10.11 4.09 -33.19
C ASN A 86 -8.58 3.94 -33.04
N GLU A 87 -7.80 4.14 -34.10
CA GLU A 87 -6.33 4.13 -34.03
C GLU A 87 -5.76 5.39 -33.33
N ILE A 88 -6.54 6.48 -33.35
CA ILE A 88 -6.21 7.73 -32.64
C ILE A 88 -6.60 7.62 -31.16
N GLU A 89 -7.70 6.94 -30.81
CA GLU A 89 -8.16 6.73 -29.42
C GLU A 89 -7.33 5.66 -28.65
N ASP A 90 -6.86 4.60 -29.32
CA ASP A 90 -6.07 3.53 -28.69
C ASP A 90 -4.55 3.85 -28.57
N MET A 91 -4.03 4.78 -29.39
CA MET A 91 -2.79 5.51 -29.07
C MET A 91 -3.00 6.53 -27.93
N LEU A 92 -4.24 6.94 -27.66
CA LEU A 92 -4.59 7.97 -26.68
C LEU A 92 -4.67 7.44 -25.23
N PHE A 93 -4.88 6.13 -25.03
CA PHE A 93 -4.86 5.47 -23.70
C PHE A 93 -3.59 4.63 -23.43
N GLY A 94 -2.64 4.60 -24.37
CA GLY A 94 -1.46 3.74 -24.31
C GLY A 94 -0.25 4.28 -23.53
N THR A 95 -0.26 5.53 -23.05
CA THR A 95 0.82 6.05 -22.21
C THR A 95 0.29 6.90 -21.07
N LEU A 96 0.57 6.48 -19.84
CA LEU A 96 0.37 7.29 -18.63
C LEU A 96 0.91 8.72 -18.86
N PRO A 97 0.11 9.79 -18.62
CA PRO A 97 0.58 11.17 -18.80
C PRO A 97 1.91 11.41 -18.09
N ILE A 98 2.79 12.19 -18.70
CA ILE A 98 4.14 12.38 -18.14
C ILE A 98 4.12 12.98 -16.73
N ASP A 99 3.17 13.88 -16.46
CA ASP A 99 3.00 14.49 -15.13
C ASP A 99 2.51 13.48 -14.09
N ASP A 100 1.61 12.56 -14.48
CA ASP A 100 1.17 11.46 -13.63
C ASP A 100 2.35 10.53 -13.32
N TRP A 101 3.16 10.18 -14.32
CA TRP A 101 4.35 9.34 -14.14
C TRP A 101 5.38 10.00 -13.22
N LEU A 102 5.63 11.30 -13.39
CA LEU A 102 6.55 12.06 -12.53
C LEU A 102 6.05 12.12 -11.08
N THR A 103 4.74 12.26 -10.89
CA THR A 103 4.13 12.28 -9.56
C THR A 103 4.23 10.91 -8.89
N ILE A 104 3.91 9.83 -9.62
CA ILE A 104 4.05 8.46 -9.14
C ILE A 104 5.50 8.14 -8.78
N GLU A 105 6.46 8.51 -9.63
CA GLU A 105 7.88 8.24 -9.39
C GLU A 105 8.40 9.03 -8.19
N ASN A 106 7.95 10.27 -8.01
CA ASN A 106 8.26 11.07 -6.83
C ASN A 106 7.74 10.41 -5.55
N VAL A 107 6.45 10.03 -5.52
CA VAL A 107 5.83 9.34 -4.39
C VAL A 107 6.54 8.01 -4.09
N ARG A 108 6.84 7.21 -5.12
CA ARG A 108 7.59 5.95 -4.99
C ARG A 108 8.97 6.18 -4.38
N SER A 109 9.70 7.19 -4.84
CA SER A 109 11.03 7.52 -4.35
C SER A 109 11.01 7.93 -2.86
N ILE A 110 10.06 8.79 -2.47
CA ILE A 110 9.85 9.19 -1.08
C ILE A 110 9.49 7.96 -0.23
N PHE A 111 8.56 7.13 -0.70
CA PHE A 111 8.16 5.90 -0.01
C PHE A 111 9.34 4.95 0.21
N VAL A 112 10.07 4.61 -0.85
CA VAL A 112 11.23 3.73 -0.80
C VAL A 112 12.32 4.27 0.13
N SER A 113 12.64 5.56 0.05
CA SER A 113 13.68 6.16 0.90
C SER A 113 13.33 6.15 2.39
N ASN A 114 12.04 6.28 2.74
CA ASN A 114 11.56 6.22 4.12
C ASN A 114 11.59 4.79 4.69
N PHE A 115 11.33 3.77 3.86
CA PHE A 115 11.04 2.42 4.36
C PHE A 115 12.08 1.35 3.99
N GLN A 116 12.80 1.47 2.88
CA GLN A 116 13.87 0.50 2.53
C GLN A 116 15.16 0.73 3.33
N ASN A 117 15.54 1.98 3.55
CA ASN A 117 16.79 2.32 4.25
C ASN A 117 16.69 2.13 5.77
N ASN A 118 15.47 2.12 6.30
CA ASN A 118 15.20 2.05 7.74
C ASN A 118 14.65 0.68 8.17
N GLN A 119 14.83 -0.37 7.35
CA GLN A 119 14.59 -1.72 7.85
C GLN A 119 15.47 -1.87 9.09
N PRO A 120 14.88 -2.17 10.28
CA PRO A 120 15.64 -2.35 11.49
C PRO A 120 16.66 -3.43 11.19
N GLN A 121 17.92 -3.03 11.01
CA GLN A 121 18.97 -4.00 10.84
C GLN A 121 18.94 -4.81 12.12
N SER A 122 18.69 -6.12 11.99
CA SER A 122 18.70 -7.09 13.09
C SER A 122 20.02 -7.12 13.87
N ASN A 123 20.97 -6.27 13.52
CA ASN A 123 22.25 -6.07 14.19
C ASN A 123 22.18 -5.25 15.47
N ASP A 124 21.02 -4.72 15.87
CA ASP A 124 20.78 -4.27 17.27
C ASP A 124 20.65 -5.49 18.21
N ASN A 125 21.57 -6.45 18.10
CA ASN A 125 21.72 -7.65 18.94
C ASN A 125 22.03 -7.33 20.41
N ASN A 126 22.07 -6.05 20.79
CA ASN A 126 22.91 -5.63 21.88
C ASN A 126 22.25 -4.93 23.05
N ASN A 127 20.92 -4.87 23.22
CA ASN A 127 20.44 -4.44 24.55
C ASN A 127 19.04 -4.84 25.04
N ASN A 128 18.09 -5.25 24.21
CA ASN A 128 16.75 -5.48 24.72
C ASN A 128 16.25 -6.88 24.34
N ASN A 129 16.74 -7.89 25.05
CA ASN A 129 15.85 -9.01 25.43
C ASN A 129 14.79 -8.44 26.38
N ASP A 130 13.96 -7.52 25.89
CA ASP A 130 12.76 -7.11 26.61
C ASP A 130 11.96 -8.40 26.74
N ASP A 131 11.99 -8.93 27.97
CA ASP A 131 11.44 -10.23 28.27
C ASP A 131 9.93 -10.13 28.09
N VAL A 132 9.44 -10.52 26.91
CA VAL A 132 8.00 -10.59 26.59
C VAL A 132 7.43 -11.86 27.25
N THR A 133 7.64 -12.01 28.56
CA THR A 133 7.14 -13.14 29.35
C THR A 133 5.72 -12.92 29.82
N ASP A 134 5.31 -11.66 29.98
CA ASP A 134 3.97 -11.28 30.40
C ASP A 134 3.23 -10.41 29.36
N HIS A 135 1.90 -10.39 29.48
CA HIS A 135 1.00 -9.68 28.57
C HIS A 135 1.19 -8.16 28.59
N ASP A 136 1.49 -7.58 29.75
CA ASP A 136 1.61 -6.13 29.88
C ASP A 136 2.91 -5.65 29.25
N SER A 137 4.00 -6.40 29.43
CA SER A 137 5.26 -6.18 28.73
C SER A 137 5.08 -6.30 27.21
N ALA A 138 4.29 -7.29 26.74
CA ALA A 138 3.96 -7.42 25.32
C ALA A 138 3.22 -6.19 24.76
N LEU A 139 2.23 -5.67 25.50
CA LEU A 139 1.48 -4.48 25.13
C LEU A 139 2.39 -3.26 25.04
N VAL A 140 3.24 -3.05 26.04
CA VAL A 140 4.19 -1.93 26.06
C VAL A 140 5.14 -2.02 24.86
N VAL A 141 5.78 -3.17 24.63
CA VAL A 141 6.68 -3.39 23.48
C VAL A 141 5.95 -3.15 22.15
N TRP A 142 4.72 -3.65 22.01
CA TRP A 142 3.90 -3.40 20.84
C TRP A 142 3.62 -1.90 20.64
N SER A 143 3.33 -1.15 21.71
CA SER A 143 3.07 0.30 21.60
C SER A 143 4.28 1.09 21.12
N HIS A 144 5.48 0.74 21.60
CA HIS A 144 6.73 1.38 21.15
C HIS A 144 7.03 1.06 19.70
N TRP A 145 6.83 -0.19 19.29
CA TRP A 145 6.95 -0.59 17.89
C TRP A 145 5.95 0.14 16.98
N ALA A 146 4.67 0.16 17.35
CA ALA A 146 3.63 0.85 16.60
C ALA A 146 3.88 2.36 16.54
N SER A 147 4.39 2.96 17.61
CA SER A 147 4.82 4.36 17.64
C SER A 147 5.96 4.64 16.66
N LYS A 148 6.96 3.75 16.60
CA LYS A 148 8.08 3.89 15.65
C LYS A 148 7.58 3.87 14.21
N ILE A 149 6.66 2.95 13.89
CA ILE A 149 6.03 2.88 12.57
C ILE A 149 5.20 4.14 12.30
N GLY A 150 4.41 4.58 13.28
CA GLY A 150 3.62 5.81 13.18
C GLY A 150 4.49 7.02 12.84
N LEU A 151 5.67 7.17 13.45
CA LEU A 151 6.61 8.24 13.14
C LEU A 151 7.16 8.13 11.71
N GLN A 152 7.49 6.93 11.22
CA GLN A 152 7.95 6.74 9.85
C GLN A 152 6.86 7.09 8.83
N LEU A 153 5.62 6.70 9.09
CA LEU A 153 4.46 7.04 8.27
C LEU A 153 4.19 8.56 8.29
N ILE A 154 4.26 9.22 9.46
CA ILE A 154 4.15 10.69 9.56
C ILE A 154 5.24 11.37 8.73
N ASN A 155 6.47 10.89 8.79
CA ASN A 155 7.58 11.45 8.01
C ASN A 155 7.40 11.24 6.50
N PHE A 156 6.83 10.10 6.09
CA PHE A 156 6.45 9.84 4.70
C PHE A 156 5.39 10.84 4.24
N PHE A 157 4.27 10.96 4.96
CA PHE A 157 3.18 11.88 4.58
C PHE A 157 3.60 13.35 4.64
N GLY A 158 4.47 13.73 5.58
CA GLY A 158 5.01 15.09 5.67
C GLY A 158 5.83 15.53 4.45
N GLN A 159 6.25 14.59 3.60
CA GLN A 159 6.99 14.88 2.34
C GLN A 159 6.06 14.92 1.11
N ILE A 160 4.75 14.78 1.29
CA ILE A 160 3.76 14.80 0.22
C ILE A 160 3.17 16.20 0.11
N ASP A 161 3.38 16.86 -1.02
CA ASP A 161 2.99 18.25 -1.28
C ASP A 161 1.51 18.52 -0.94
N GLU A 162 0.60 17.63 -1.33
CA GLU A 162 -0.83 17.72 -1.06
C GLU A 162 -1.15 17.65 0.43
N PHE A 163 -0.43 16.79 1.17
CA PHE A 163 -0.63 16.62 2.61
C PHE A 163 -0.05 17.80 3.38
N GLU A 164 1.13 18.29 3.00
CA GLU A 164 1.79 19.43 3.63
C GLU A 164 0.98 20.73 3.52
N LYS A 165 0.24 20.90 2.41
CA LYS A 165 -0.62 22.08 2.17
C LYS A 165 -1.91 22.09 3.00
N LEU A 166 -2.28 20.99 3.64
CA LEU A 166 -3.44 20.95 4.53
C LEU A 166 -3.18 21.77 5.79
N ASN A 167 -4.26 22.22 6.44
CA ASN A 167 -4.14 22.87 7.74
C ASN A 167 -3.67 21.86 8.81
N ASP A 168 -2.94 22.35 9.81
CA ASP A 168 -2.33 21.53 10.86
C ASP A 168 -3.32 20.62 11.60
N GLU A 169 -4.54 21.11 11.82
CA GLU A 169 -5.58 20.36 12.50
C GLU A 169 -6.09 19.20 11.65
N ASP A 170 -6.37 19.42 10.37
CA ASP A 170 -6.79 18.35 9.46
C ASP A 170 -5.68 17.31 9.27
N ARG A 171 -4.41 17.75 9.16
CA ARG A 171 -3.26 16.81 9.12
C ARG A 171 -3.23 15.93 10.37
N PHE A 172 -3.39 16.54 11.55
CA PHE A 172 -3.44 15.84 12.81
C PHE A 172 -4.62 14.86 12.89
N LEU A 173 -5.83 15.30 12.49
CA LEU A 173 -7.03 14.46 12.50
C LEU A 173 -6.87 13.26 11.56
N LEU A 174 -6.44 13.48 10.31
CA LEU A 174 -6.22 12.40 9.35
C LEU A 174 -5.21 11.38 9.87
N VAL A 175 -4.07 11.83 10.40
CA VAL A 175 -3.08 10.94 11.03
C VAL A 175 -3.69 10.20 12.22
N LYS A 176 -4.27 10.91 13.18
CA LYS A 176 -4.79 10.32 14.42
C LYS A 176 -5.82 9.21 14.13
N PHE A 177 -6.74 9.45 13.21
CA PHE A 177 -7.84 8.52 12.96
C PHE A 177 -7.48 7.41 11.96
N ASN A 178 -6.64 7.66 10.95
CA ASN A 178 -6.38 6.68 9.88
C ASN A 178 -5.16 5.77 10.15
N MET A 179 -4.34 6.08 11.16
CA MET A 179 -3.11 5.33 11.43
C MET A 179 -3.29 3.81 11.63
N PHE A 180 -4.34 3.39 12.34
CA PHE A 180 -4.61 1.96 12.54
C PHE A 180 -4.87 1.21 11.23
N SER A 181 -5.48 1.87 10.26
CA SER A 181 -5.74 1.31 8.92
C SER A 181 -4.50 1.25 8.05
N LEU A 182 -3.47 2.03 8.36
CA LEU A 182 -2.21 2.02 7.62
C LEU A 182 -1.26 0.91 8.10
N PHE A 183 -1.34 0.50 9.37
CA PHE A 183 -0.51 -0.59 9.91
C PHE A 183 -0.57 -1.91 9.13
N PRO A 184 -1.75 -2.46 8.74
CA PRO A 184 -1.78 -3.71 7.97
C PRO A 184 -1.15 -3.55 6.59
N ILE A 185 -1.36 -2.42 5.92
CA ILE A 185 -0.79 -2.13 4.59
C ILE A 185 0.74 -2.02 4.70
N PHE A 186 1.22 -1.30 5.70
CA PHE A 186 2.64 -1.12 5.94
C PHE A 186 3.33 -2.43 6.30
N LYS A 187 2.69 -3.24 7.14
CA LYS A 187 3.20 -4.57 7.47
C LYS A 187 3.31 -5.42 6.20
N CYS A 188 2.29 -5.43 5.34
CA CYS A 188 2.33 -6.16 4.07
C CYS A 188 3.51 -5.76 3.15
N TYR A 189 3.92 -4.49 3.15
CA TYR A 189 5.11 -4.03 2.41
C TYR A 189 6.44 -4.50 3.02
N ILE A 190 6.56 -4.51 4.36
CA ILE A 190 7.81 -4.94 5.02
C ILE A 190 8.07 -6.43 4.75
N TYR A 191 7.03 -7.24 4.72
CA TYR A 191 7.11 -8.68 4.51
C TYR A 191 7.30 -8.99 3.02
N LYS A 192 8.57 -9.15 2.62
CA LYS A 192 9.00 -9.25 1.21
C LYS A 192 8.48 -10.49 0.49
N THR A 193 8.21 -11.59 1.18
CA THR A 193 7.64 -12.79 0.55
C THR A 193 6.59 -13.48 1.42
N ALA A 194 5.57 -14.05 0.78
CA ALA A 194 4.64 -14.97 1.43
C ALA A 194 5.38 -16.17 2.04
N ASP A 195 6.47 -16.62 1.40
CA ASP A 195 7.30 -17.72 1.90
C ASP A 195 8.04 -17.35 3.19
N GLU A 196 8.66 -16.17 3.30
CA GLU A 196 9.23 -15.68 4.58
C GLU A 196 8.15 -15.61 5.66
N TYR A 197 6.94 -15.19 5.30
CA TYR A 197 5.83 -15.14 6.23
C TYR A 197 5.44 -16.53 6.78
N TYR A 198 5.24 -17.53 5.91
CA TYR A 198 4.91 -18.91 6.31
C TYR A 198 6.10 -19.65 6.94
N LEU A 199 7.34 -19.36 6.52
CA LEU A 199 8.55 -19.93 7.11
C LEU A 199 8.83 -19.34 8.50
N SER A 200 8.45 -18.08 8.76
CA SER A 200 8.57 -17.46 10.10
C SER A 200 7.75 -18.18 11.17
N GLU A 201 6.59 -18.76 10.81
CA GLU A 201 5.78 -19.53 11.76
C GLU A 201 6.45 -20.84 12.17
N LYS A 202 7.30 -21.42 11.32
CA LYS A 202 8.10 -22.61 11.67
C LYS A 202 9.42 -22.22 12.36
N ASN A 203 10.02 -21.11 11.96
CA ASN A 203 11.22 -20.53 12.55
C ASN A 203 10.89 -19.42 13.56
N LYS A 204 9.99 -19.70 14.52
CA LYS A 204 9.49 -18.76 15.55
C LYS A 204 10.57 -18.05 16.39
N ARG A 205 11.84 -18.39 16.23
CA ARG A 205 12.96 -17.80 16.97
C ARG A 205 13.42 -16.44 16.44
N GLU A 206 13.19 -16.12 15.16
CA GLU A 206 13.95 -15.03 14.53
C GLU A 206 13.17 -13.74 14.25
N GLU A 207 11.83 -13.72 14.34
CA GLU A 207 11.06 -12.48 14.11
C GLU A 207 10.56 -11.83 15.41
N GLY A 208 11.41 -10.99 16.01
CA GLY A 208 11.08 -10.18 17.19
C GLY A 208 9.91 -9.21 16.99
N HIS A 209 9.48 -8.93 15.75
CA HIS A 209 8.42 -7.96 15.46
C HIS A 209 7.00 -8.52 15.49
N CYS A 210 6.81 -9.82 15.23
CA CYS A 210 5.48 -10.45 15.28
C CYS A 210 5.11 -10.94 16.68
N ARG A 211 6.11 -11.25 17.52
CA ARG A 211 5.89 -11.78 18.88
C ARG A 211 5.05 -10.87 19.77
N PRO A 212 5.26 -9.54 19.84
CA PRO A 212 4.48 -8.69 20.73
C PRO A 212 3.00 -8.69 20.35
N LEU A 213 2.69 -8.57 19.05
CA LEU A 213 1.31 -8.62 18.57
C LEU A 213 0.67 -9.99 18.85
N GLN A 214 1.39 -11.08 18.59
CA GLN A 214 0.88 -12.42 18.85
C GLN A 214 0.67 -12.69 20.35
N ALA A 215 1.58 -12.22 21.20
CA ALA A 215 1.49 -12.36 22.65
C ALA A 215 0.28 -11.60 23.20
N CYS A 216 0.07 -10.34 22.75
CA CYS A 216 -1.11 -9.56 23.12
C CYS A 216 -2.38 -10.26 22.62
N SER A 217 -2.46 -10.49 21.31
CA SER A 217 -3.70 -10.91 20.63
C SER A 217 -3.99 -12.41 20.68
N SER A 218 -3.26 -13.21 21.47
CA SER A 218 -3.41 -14.68 21.49
C SER A 218 -4.83 -15.19 21.79
N ARG A 219 -5.67 -14.36 22.42
CA ARG A 219 -7.06 -14.69 22.77
C ARG A 219 -8.09 -14.12 21.80
N GLU A 220 -7.70 -13.19 20.93
CA GLU A 220 -8.60 -12.49 20.02
C GLU A 220 -8.19 -12.72 18.56
N ARG A 221 -9.18 -12.86 17.68
CA ARG A 221 -8.95 -13.09 16.23
C ARG A 221 -8.31 -11.91 15.51
N ILE A 222 -7.85 -10.89 16.23
CA ILE A 222 -7.19 -9.69 15.68
C ILE A 222 -5.97 -10.08 14.88
N HIS A 223 -5.11 -10.96 15.43
CA HIS A 223 -3.92 -11.38 14.71
C HIS A 223 -4.31 -12.03 13.38
N GLU A 224 -5.16 -13.06 13.42
CA GLU A 224 -5.69 -13.77 12.24
C GLU A 224 -6.32 -12.82 11.22
N ASN A 225 -7.12 -11.85 11.69
CA ASN A 225 -7.76 -10.84 10.85
C ASN A 225 -6.72 -9.96 10.14
N PHE A 226 -5.67 -9.52 10.84
CA PHE A 226 -4.53 -8.82 10.23
C PHE A 226 -3.83 -9.71 9.19
N GLN A 227 -3.60 -10.99 9.51
CA GLN A 227 -2.97 -11.93 8.57
C GLN A 227 -3.81 -12.06 7.29
N ASN A 228 -5.12 -12.23 7.42
CA ASN A 228 -6.04 -12.37 6.29
C ASN A 228 -6.03 -11.14 5.37
N ILE A 229 -5.93 -9.93 5.95
CA ILE A 229 -5.75 -8.69 5.17
C ILE A 229 -4.44 -8.73 4.40
N MET A 230 -3.32 -9.08 5.05
CA MET A 230 -2.02 -9.15 4.38
C MET A 230 -2.00 -10.21 3.27
N LEU A 231 -2.60 -11.38 3.50
CA LEU A 231 -2.73 -12.43 2.48
C LEU A 231 -3.58 -12.00 1.29
N SER A 232 -4.50 -11.05 1.48
CA SER A 232 -5.28 -10.45 0.39
C SER A 232 -4.49 -9.35 -0.35
N LEU A 233 -3.79 -8.48 0.39
CA LEU A 233 -3.01 -7.37 -0.16
C LEU A 233 -1.73 -7.81 -0.88
N PHE A 234 -1.07 -8.87 -0.40
CA PHE A 234 0.21 -9.33 -0.94
C PHE A 234 0.14 -9.70 -2.43
N PRO A 235 -0.74 -10.63 -2.88
CA PRO A 235 -0.82 -10.98 -4.30
C PRO A 235 -1.34 -9.81 -5.13
N MET A 236 -2.22 -8.98 -4.57
CA MET A 236 -2.78 -7.81 -5.24
C MET A 236 -1.71 -6.76 -5.55
N THR A 237 -0.80 -6.51 -4.61
CA THR A 237 0.24 -5.48 -4.81
C THR A 237 1.45 -5.99 -5.59
N GLU A 238 1.63 -7.30 -5.75
CA GLU A 238 2.83 -7.91 -6.36
C GLU A 238 4.13 -7.35 -5.76
N GLN A 239 4.10 -6.92 -4.49
CA GLN A 239 5.19 -6.21 -3.82
C GLN A 239 5.67 -4.92 -4.52
N ASP A 240 4.79 -4.28 -5.29
CA ASP A 240 5.06 -3.04 -5.99
C ASP A 240 5.00 -1.83 -5.04
N PRO A 241 6.12 -1.11 -4.80
CA PRO A 241 6.12 0.06 -3.94
C PRO A 241 5.22 1.20 -4.47
N VAL A 242 4.95 1.27 -5.77
CA VAL A 242 4.00 2.25 -6.33
C VAL A 242 2.60 1.96 -5.81
N LEU A 243 2.15 0.70 -5.86
CA LEU A 243 0.81 0.32 -5.41
C LEU A 243 0.65 0.57 -3.90
N PHE A 244 1.64 0.17 -3.08
CA PHE A 244 1.61 0.44 -1.65
C PHE A 244 1.55 1.92 -1.31
N SER A 245 2.41 2.72 -1.93
CA SER A 245 2.46 4.16 -1.66
C SER A 245 1.17 4.87 -2.07
N LEU A 246 0.61 4.56 -3.25
CA LEU A 246 -0.67 5.13 -3.70
C LEU A 246 -1.84 4.69 -2.81
N ILE A 247 -1.92 3.41 -2.43
CA ILE A 247 -2.96 2.91 -1.52
C ILE A 247 -2.86 3.61 -0.16
N MET A 248 -1.66 3.77 0.40
CA MET A 248 -1.49 4.49 1.67
C MET A 248 -1.92 5.96 1.57
N LEU A 249 -1.64 6.63 0.45
CA LEU A 249 -2.09 8.00 0.22
C LEU A 249 -3.62 8.08 0.14
N ILE A 250 -4.27 7.17 -0.58
CA ILE A 250 -5.73 7.10 -0.62
C ILE A 250 -6.28 6.92 0.80
N PHE A 251 -5.68 6.04 1.62
CA PHE A 251 -6.10 5.78 2.98
C PHE A 251 -5.91 6.97 3.92
N ILE A 252 -4.77 7.67 3.87
CA ILE A 252 -4.54 8.82 4.76
C ILE A 252 -5.50 9.97 4.43
N PHE A 253 -5.84 10.20 3.15
CA PHE A 253 -6.81 11.22 2.74
C PHE A 253 -8.28 10.76 2.82
N SER A 254 -8.56 9.56 3.35
CA SER A 254 -9.94 9.08 3.55
C SER A 254 -10.50 9.53 4.89
N GLN A 255 -11.43 10.48 4.89
CA GLN A 255 -12.21 10.82 6.09
C GLN A 255 -13.18 9.69 6.45
N GLY A 256 -13.35 9.42 7.75
CA GLY A 256 -14.29 8.39 8.21
C GLY A 256 -13.80 6.94 8.02
N LEU A 257 -12.58 6.73 7.52
CA LEU A 257 -12.03 5.40 7.32
C LEU A 257 -12.05 4.59 8.64
N ALA A 258 -11.77 5.26 9.74
CA ALA A 258 -11.68 4.67 11.06
C ALA A 258 -13.02 4.26 11.69
N MET A 259 -14.17 4.50 11.03
CA MET A 259 -15.52 4.23 11.55
C MET A 259 -15.73 4.76 12.98
N ASN A 260 -15.11 5.89 13.31
CA ASN A 260 -15.18 6.47 14.65
C ASN A 260 -16.25 7.55 14.70
N GLU A 261 -17.34 7.30 15.43
CA GLU A 261 -18.44 8.24 15.62
C GLU A 261 -18.00 9.56 16.27
N ASN A 262 -16.88 9.55 16.99
CA ASN A 262 -16.33 10.73 17.67
C ASN A 262 -15.28 11.47 16.83
N GLN A 263 -15.08 11.11 15.56
CA GLN A 263 -14.17 11.84 14.68
C GLN A 263 -14.75 13.23 14.38
N PRO A 264 -14.02 14.32 14.72
CA PRO A 264 -14.44 15.67 14.32
C PRO A 264 -14.45 15.81 12.79
N PRO A 265 -15.35 16.63 12.23
CA PRO A 265 -15.30 16.97 10.81
C PRO A 265 -14.00 17.73 10.52
N LEU A 266 -13.50 17.59 9.28
CA LEU A 266 -12.33 18.34 8.85
C LEU A 266 -12.73 19.79 8.55
N LYS A 267 -11.78 20.71 8.67
CA LYS A 267 -12.01 22.13 8.34
C LYS A 267 -12.13 22.34 6.84
N ASP A 268 -11.34 21.63 6.04
CA ASP A 268 -11.37 21.70 4.57
C ASP A 268 -11.48 20.31 3.95
N GLU A 269 -12.65 19.69 4.13
CA GLU A 269 -13.00 18.38 3.57
C GLU A 269 -12.82 18.33 2.04
N LEU A 270 -13.06 19.45 1.35
CA LEU A 270 -13.00 19.51 -0.11
C LEU A 270 -11.57 19.36 -0.62
N VAL A 271 -10.59 20.02 0.02
CA VAL A 271 -9.18 19.85 -0.36
C VAL A 271 -8.71 18.42 -0.12
N VAL A 272 -9.12 17.81 0.99
CA VAL A 272 -8.80 16.42 1.33
C VAL A 272 -9.39 15.44 0.31
N HIS A 273 -10.67 15.59 -0.04
CA HIS A 273 -11.31 14.77 -1.09
C HIS A 273 -10.67 14.96 -2.47
N ARG A 274 -10.25 16.17 -2.82
CA ARG A 274 -9.52 16.42 -4.08
C ARG A 274 -8.18 15.70 -4.10
N ALA A 275 -7.42 15.74 -3.00
CA ALA A 275 -6.17 15.00 -2.88
C ALA A 275 -6.41 13.48 -2.96
N GLN A 276 -7.41 12.95 -2.25
CA GLN A 276 -7.79 11.55 -2.33
C GLN A 276 -8.12 11.12 -3.77
N ASN A 277 -9.00 11.87 -4.45
CA ASN A 277 -9.41 11.60 -5.82
C ASN A 277 -8.24 11.68 -6.81
N HIS A 278 -7.29 12.59 -6.57
CA HIS A 278 -6.07 12.68 -7.36
C HIS A 278 -5.27 11.37 -7.30
N TYR A 279 -5.02 10.82 -6.10
CA TYR A 279 -4.28 9.56 -5.97
C TYR A 279 -5.08 8.33 -6.43
N ILE A 280 -6.41 8.33 -6.30
CA ILE A 280 -7.27 7.30 -6.92
C ILE A 280 -7.08 7.30 -8.44
N LYS A 281 -7.11 8.48 -9.06
CA LYS A 281 -6.88 8.62 -10.51
C LYS A 281 -5.48 8.16 -10.92
N LEU A 282 -4.45 8.51 -10.15
CA LEU A 282 -3.08 8.03 -10.41
C LEU A 282 -2.98 6.50 -10.33
N LEU A 283 -3.59 5.89 -9.31
CA LEU A 283 -3.64 4.42 -9.17
C LEU A 283 -4.36 3.77 -10.35
N TRP A 284 -5.50 4.34 -10.75
CA TRP A 284 -6.28 3.90 -11.90
C TRP A 284 -5.45 3.93 -13.19
N ASN A 285 -4.88 5.09 -13.51
CA ASN A 285 -4.09 5.27 -14.73
C ASN A 285 -2.83 4.37 -14.73
N TYR A 286 -2.20 4.21 -13.56
CA TYR A 286 -1.06 3.32 -13.39
C TYR A 286 -1.42 1.87 -13.72
N LEU A 287 -2.55 1.38 -13.21
CA LEU A 287 -3.02 0.01 -13.44
C LEU A 287 -3.47 -0.22 -14.89
N ILE A 288 -4.17 0.74 -15.52
CA ILE A 288 -4.54 0.65 -16.94
C ILE A 288 -3.26 0.50 -17.76
N ASN A 289 -2.28 1.37 -17.54
CA ASN A 289 -1.03 1.36 -18.29
C ASN A 289 -0.22 0.06 -18.03
N LYS A 290 -0.29 -0.52 -16.83
CA LYS A 290 0.53 -1.69 -16.44
C LYS A 290 -0.13 -3.03 -16.81
N LYS A 291 -1.46 -3.15 -16.70
CA LYS A 291 -2.20 -4.42 -16.73
C LYS A 291 -3.45 -4.38 -17.62
N GLY A 292 -3.79 -3.23 -18.19
CA GLY A 292 -4.98 -3.04 -19.01
C GLY A 292 -6.24 -2.71 -18.20
N GLU A 293 -7.26 -2.26 -18.92
CA GLU A 293 -8.51 -1.74 -18.34
C GLU A 293 -9.30 -2.81 -17.58
N THR A 294 -9.50 -3.98 -18.20
CA THR A 294 -10.26 -5.10 -17.61
C THR A 294 -9.69 -5.56 -16.27
N TYR A 295 -8.36 -5.64 -16.17
CA TYR A 295 -7.70 -5.97 -14.90
C TYR A 295 -7.92 -4.86 -13.87
N THR A 296 -7.83 -3.60 -14.29
CA THR A 296 -8.01 -2.43 -13.41
C THR A 296 -9.40 -2.41 -12.78
N TYR A 297 -10.47 -2.69 -13.53
CA TYR A 297 -11.81 -2.80 -12.94
C TYR A 297 -11.89 -3.87 -11.84
N LYS A 298 -11.36 -5.07 -12.11
CA LYS A 298 -11.33 -6.17 -11.13
C LYS A 298 -10.52 -5.78 -9.90
N TYR A 299 -9.35 -5.17 -10.12
CA TYR A 299 -8.48 -4.68 -9.07
C TYR A 299 -9.20 -3.70 -8.13
N PHE A 300 -9.91 -2.70 -8.66
CA PHE A 300 -10.63 -1.73 -7.82
C PHE A 300 -11.78 -2.36 -7.04
N ASN A 301 -12.51 -3.31 -7.63
CA ASN A 301 -13.55 -4.05 -6.91
C ASN A 301 -12.95 -4.83 -5.73
N GLU A 302 -11.84 -5.53 -5.93
CA GLU A 302 -11.13 -6.22 -4.86
C GLU A 302 -10.56 -5.25 -3.82
N LEU A 303 -10.04 -4.09 -4.27
CA LEU A 303 -9.48 -3.08 -3.38
C LEU A 303 -10.56 -2.53 -2.43
N LEU A 304 -11.76 -2.27 -2.95
CA LEU A 304 -12.89 -1.81 -2.13
C LEU A 304 -13.26 -2.82 -1.06
N LEU A 305 -13.31 -4.12 -1.40
CA LEU A 305 -13.56 -5.18 -0.42
C LEU A 305 -12.47 -5.24 0.65
N ILE A 306 -11.20 -5.07 0.26
CA ILE A 306 -10.08 -5.02 1.18
C ILE A 306 -10.13 -3.76 2.05
N ILE A 307 -10.51 -2.61 1.51
CA ILE A 307 -10.73 -1.37 2.27
C ILE A 307 -11.73 -1.62 3.39
N PHE A 308 -12.91 -2.16 3.08
CA PHE A 308 -13.93 -2.44 4.12
C PHE A 308 -13.41 -3.39 5.20
N ARG A 309 -12.67 -4.43 4.81
CA ARG A 309 -12.04 -5.35 5.77
C ARG A 309 -11.04 -4.63 6.65
N ILE A 310 -10.19 -3.78 6.09
CA ILE A 310 -9.22 -2.99 6.86
C ILE A 310 -9.95 -2.08 7.84
N GLN A 311 -11.02 -1.39 7.44
CA GLN A 311 -11.78 -0.52 8.34
C GLN A 311 -12.31 -1.28 9.56
N ILE A 312 -12.95 -2.43 9.33
CA ILE A 312 -13.50 -3.29 10.40
C ILE A 312 -12.39 -3.73 11.35
N VAL A 313 -11.33 -4.33 10.81
CA VAL A 313 -10.22 -4.87 11.61
C VAL A 313 -9.47 -3.77 12.35
N SER A 314 -9.30 -2.60 11.74
CA SER A 314 -8.65 -1.44 12.37
C SER A 314 -9.44 -0.95 13.57
N ASN A 315 -10.77 -0.88 13.44
CA ASN A 315 -11.64 -0.46 14.53
C ASN A 315 -11.63 -1.47 15.68
N GLU A 316 -11.78 -2.77 15.38
CA GLU A 316 -11.69 -3.85 16.36
C GLU A 316 -10.34 -3.82 17.11
N SER A 317 -9.25 -3.66 16.36
CA SER A 317 -7.89 -3.63 16.92
C SER A 317 -7.68 -2.43 17.82
N ARG A 318 -8.12 -1.24 17.38
CA ARG A 318 -8.03 -0.02 18.19
C ARG A 318 -8.79 -0.19 19.51
N GLU A 319 -10.04 -0.68 19.45
CA GLU A 319 -10.86 -0.89 20.64
C GLU A 319 -10.28 -1.94 21.58
N TYR A 320 -9.73 -3.02 21.02
CA TYR A 320 -9.02 -4.02 21.78
C TYR A 320 -7.83 -3.43 22.54
N PHE A 321 -6.88 -2.82 21.83
CA PHE A 321 -5.68 -2.27 22.48
C PHE A 321 -6.05 -1.22 23.52
N ARG A 322 -7.03 -0.36 23.23
CA ARG A 322 -7.55 0.61 24.19
C ARG A 322 -8.03 -0.04 25.48
N LYS A 323 -8.87 -1.09 25.38
CA LYS A 323 -9.37 -1.84 26.55
C LYS A 323 -8.24 -2.55 27.30
N GLN A 324 -7.29 -3.14 26.58
CA GLN A 324 -6.18 -3.85 27.19
C GLN A 324 -5.28 -2.92 28.00
N PHE A 325 -4.92 -1.73 27.48
CA PHE A 325 -4.10 -0.75 28.21
C PHE A 325 -4.81 -0.20 29.45
N ILE A 326 -6.12 0.04 29.37
CA ILE A 326 -6.91 0.48 30.53
C ILE A 326 -6.96 -0.61 31.60
N ALA A 327 -7.13 -1.88 31.20
CA ALA A 327 -7.24 -3.01 32.12
C ALA A 327 -5.91 -3.37 32.81
N SER A 328 -4.78 -3.22 32.11
CA SER A 328 -3.45 -3.58 32.62
C SER A 328 -2.80 -2.51 33.50
N ASN A 329 -3.40 -1.32 33.64
CA ASN A 329 -2.75 -0.14 34.23
C ASN A 329 -1.39 0.17 33.58
N ALA A 330 -1.16 -0.24 32.33
CA ALA A 330 0.09 -0.03 31.61
C ALA A 330 0.12 1.29 30.82
N MET A 331 -0.90 2.16 30.99
CA MET A 331 -1.04 3.41 30.24
C MET A 331 0.19 4.32 30.38
N ASP A 332 0.77 4.43 31.58
CA ASP A 332 1.95 5.28 31.83
C ASP A 332 3.23 4.79 31.13
N LYS A 333 3.27 3.51 30.74
CA LYS A 333 4.41 2.89 30.04
C LYS A 333 4.23 2.88 28.53
N MET A 334 3.01 3.19 28.07
CA MET A 334 2.64 3.22 26.66
C MET A 334 3.37 4.35 25.93
N ALA A 335 3.78 4.10 24.70
CA ALA A 335 4.38 5.15 23.86
C ALA A 335 3.41 6.34 23.70
N PRO A 336 3.85 7.60 23.92
CA PRO A 336 2.97 8.77 23.91
C PRO A 336 2.18 8.96 22.61
N LEU A 337 2.80 8.67 21.46
CA LEU A 337 2.13 8.76 20.16
C LEU A 337 0.96 7.76 20.07
N MET A 338 1.14 6.56 20.61
CA MET A 338 0.08 5.56 20.60
C MET A 338 -1.08 5.95 21.54
N GLN A 339 -0.82 6.63 22.66
CA GLN A 339 -1.89 7.16 23.53
C GLN A 339 -2.79 8.11 22.72
N THR A 340 -2.17 8.95 21.88
CA THR A 340 -2.88 9.85 20.96
C THR A 340 -3.74 9.07 19.96
N PHE A 341 -3.18 8.03 19.31
CA PHE A 341 -3.91 7.22 18.32
C PHE A 341 -5.04 6.38 18.93
N LEU A 342 -4.88 5.90 20.16
CA LEU A 342 -5.93 5.18 20.90
C LEU A 342 -6.96 6.11 21.56
N ASN A 343 -6.76 7.43 21.48
CA ASN A 343 -7.59 8.42 22.16
C ASN A 343 -7.68 8.14 23.68
N ILE A 344 -6.54 7.82 24.29
CA ILE A 344 -6.35 7.65 25.73
C ILE A 344 -5.70 8.94 26.21
N SER A 345 -6.44 9.75 26.96
CA SER A 345 -6.00 11.04 27.51
C SER A 345 -6.51 11.24 28.91
#